data_AF-A0A1V2LF58-F1
#
_entry.id   AF-A0A1V2LF58-F1
#
_cell.length_a   1.000
_cell.length_b   1.000
_cell.length_c   1.000
_cell.angle_alpha   90.00
_cell.angle_beta   90.00
_cell.angle_gamma   90.00
#
_symmetry.space_group_name_H-M   'P 1'
#
loop_
_entity.id
_entity.type
_entity.pdbx_description
1 polymer ?
#
loop_
_entity_poly.entity_id
_entity_poly.type
_entity_poly.pdbx_seq_one_letter_code
_entity_poly.pdbx_strand_id
1 'polypeptide(L)'
;MVDVKDEDVIADTNESSSREPIRSAAAGKLLKCEWNGCHLVFSDANLLYHHLCDDHIGRKCHKNLTLRCHWGDCQVSTVKRDHITSHVRVH
;
A
#
# COMPACT_ATOMS: atom_id res chain seq x y z
N MET A 1 -5.97 -53.47 30.10
CA MET A 1 -6.59 -52.20 29.70
C MET A 1 -5.83 -51.73 28.47
N VAL A 2 -6.40 -52.07 27.32
CA VAL A 2 -6.14 -51.64 25.92
C VAL A 2 -4.67 -51.63 25.46
N ASP A 3 -4.15 -52.77 24.98
CA ASP A 3 -4.26 -53.33 23.61
C ASP A 3 -3.28 -52.67 22.61
N VAL A 4 -2.14 -53.34 22.42
CA VAL A 4 -1.24 -53.21 21.27
C VAL A 4 -1.89 -53.95 20.11
N LYS A 5 -2.20 -53.25 19.02
CA LYS A 5 -2.45 -53.84 17.71
C LYS A 5 -1.84 -52.97 16.61
N ASP A 6 -1.00 -53.63 15.84
CA ASP A 6 -0.47 -53.33 14.52
C ASP A 6 -1.54 -52.86 13.54
N GLU A 7 -1.17 -52.04 12.55
CA GLU A 7 -1.33 -52.35 11.12
C GLU A 7 -0.79 -51.20 10.25
N ASP A 8 0.03 -51.59 9.28
CA ASP A 8 0.57 -50.84 8.15
C ASP A 8 -0.41 -49.86 7.49
N VAL A 9 0.12 -48.88 6.74
CA VAL A 9 -0.24 -48.66 5.31
C VAL A 9 0.49 -47.43 4.73
N ILE A 10 1.46 -47.76 3.86
CA ILE A 10 1.91 -47.16 2.58
C ILE A 10 2.38 -45.70 2.47
N ALA A 11 3.38 -45.60 1.58
CA ALA A 11 4.05 -44.42 1.07
C ALA A 11 3.23 -43.56 0.10
N ASP A 12 3.69 -42.31 -0.02
CA ASP A 12 3.63 -41.38 -1.14
C ASP A 12 2.27 -41.09 -1.81
N THR A 13 1.79 -39.86 -1.64
CA THR A 13 1.00 -39.17 -2.68
C THR A 13 1.25 -37.68 -2.60
N ASN A 14 1.89 -37.16 -3.65
CA ASN A 14 1.98 -35.75 -3.97
C ASN A 14 0.58 -35.13 -4.17
N GLU A 15 0.33 -33.92 -3.67
CA GLU A 15 -0.45 -32.92 -4.41
C GLU A 15 -0.17 -31.49 -3.91
N SER A 16 0.65 -30.78 -4.68
CA SER A 16 0.53 -29.38 -5.10
C SER A 16 -0.03 -28.32 -4.13
N SER A 17 0.84 -27.40 -3.70
CA SER A 17 0.54 -25.99 -3.96
C SER A 17 1.83 -25.17 -4.04
N SER A 18 2.34 -25.10 -5.25
CA SER A 18 3.41 -24.23 -5.69
C SER A 18 3.13 -22.79 -5.23
N ARG A 19 3.83 -22.32 -4.21
CA ARG A 19 4.12 -20.89 -4.09
C ARG A 19 5.40 -20.63 -4.84
N GLU A 20 5.29 -20.73 -6.15
CA GLU A 20 6.15 -19.99 -7.07
C GLU A 20 6.15 -18.53 -6.60
N PRO A 21 7.29 -17.91 -6.23
CA PRO A 21 7.36 -16.46 -6.35
C PRO A 21 7.16 -16.17 -7.83
N ILE A 22 5.99 -15.61 -8.14
CA ILE A 22 5.59 -15.26 -9.49
C ILE A 22 6.73 -14.45 -10.14
N ARG A 23 7.28 -15.08 -11.18
CA ARG A 23 8.10 -14.55 -12.26
C ARG A 23 8.13 -13.03 -12.27
N SER A 24 9.30 -12.48 -11.99
CA SER A 24 9.80 -11.16 -12.41
C SER A 24 8.72 -10.25 -13.02
N ALA A 25 7.78 -9.82 -12.19
CA ALA A 25 6.84 -8.78 -12.58
C ALA A 25 7.66 -7.50 -12.67
N ALA A 26 7.58 -6.84 -13.82
CA ALA A 26 8.32 -5.65 -14.20
C ALA A 26 8.81 -4.84 -13.00
N ALA A 27 10.10 -4.49 -12.99
CA ALA A 27 10.70 -3.56 -12.03
C ALA A 27 10.14 -2.13 -12.20
N GLY A 28 8.81 -2.00 -12.14
CA GLY A 28 8.08 -0.77 -11.96
C GLY A 28 8.39 -0.29 -10.57
N LYS A 29 8.90 0.93 -10.50
CA LYS A 29 9.26 1.58 -9.24
C LYS A 29 7.97 1.72 -8.42
N LEU A 30 7.82 0.90 -7.38
CA LEU A 30 6.69 1.02 -6.45
C LEU A 30 6.81 2.36 -5.73
N LEU A 31 5.71 3.12 -5.71
CA LEU A 31 5.66 4.45 -5.12
C LEU A 31 4.99 4.36 -3.76
N LYS A 32 5.74 4.67 -2.71
CA LYS A 32 5.23 4.76 -1.35
C LYS A 32 4.65 6.15 -1.09
N CYS A 33 3.52 6.21 -0.42
CA CYS A 33 3.08 7.43 0.23
C CYS A 33 4.00 7.70 1.42
N GLU A 34 4.61 8.88 1.49
CA GLU A 34 5.44 9.31 2.62
C GLU A 34 4.74 10.41 3.41
N TRP A 35 3.42 10.49 3.31
CA TRP A 35 2.65 11.39 4.15
C TRP A 35 2.70 10.94 5.61
N ASN A 36 2.74 11.89 6.54
CA ASN A 36 2.82 11.59 7.97
C ASN A 36 1.72 10.63 8.43
N GLY A 37 2.11 9.42 8.85
CA GLY A 37 1.20 8.35 9.28
C GLY A 37 0.59 7.52 8.15
N CYS A 38 1.01 7.70 6.89
CA CYS A 38 0.61 6.87 5.76
C CYS A 38 1.78 6.06 5.23
N HIS A 39 1.54 4.79 4.93
CA HIS A 39 2.55 3.83 4.47
C HIS A 39 2.04 2.99 3.29
N LEU A 40 1.01 3.48 2.58
CA LEU A 40 0.44 2.79 1.44
C LEU A 40 1.42 2.81 0.27
N VAL A 41 1.44 1.70 -0.48
CA VAL A 41 2.31 1.51 -1.64
C VAL A 41 1.44 1.35 -2.87
N PHE A 42 1.81 2.07 -3.93
CA PHE A 42 1.08 2.13 -5.19
C PHE A 42 1.97 1.68 -6.34
N SER A 43 1.35 1.06 -7.33
CA SER A 43 2.00 0.61 -8.56
C SER A 43 2.24 1.75 -9.55
N ASP A 44 1.48 2.86 -9.43
CA ASP A 44 1.45 3.97 -10.37
C ASP A 44 1.39 5.33 -9.68
N ALA A 45 2.03 6.34 -10.29
CA ALA A 45 2.07 7.71 -9.76
C ALA A 45 0.69 8.37 -9.74
N ASN A 46 -0.16 8.07 -10.74
CA ASN A 46 -1.52 8.58 -10.79
C ASN A 46 -2.35 8.10 -9.60
N LEU A 47 -2.23 6.82 -9.22
CA LEU A 47 -2.92 6.23 -8.08
C LEU A 47 -2.49 6.88 -6.76
N LEU A 48 -1.17 7.03 -6.54
CA LEU A 48 -0.64 7.74 -5.38
C LEU A 48 -1.16 9.19 -5.32
N TYR A 49 -1.15 9.90 -6.45
CA TYR A 49 -1.64 11.28 -6.51
C TYR A 49 -3.14 11.38 -6.19
N HIS A 50 -3.95 10.46 -6.70
CA HIS A 50 -5.37 10.40 -6.38
C HIS A 50 -5.61 10.17 -4.88
N HIS A 51 -4.87 9.22 -4.30
CA HIS A 51 -4.89 8.97 -2.86
C HIS A 51 -4.51 10.21 -2.04
N LEU A 52 -3.42 10.89 -2.38
CA LEU A 52 -3.02 12.14 -1.71
C LEU A 52 -4.11 13.21 -1.74
N CYS A 53 -4.80 13.35 -2.86
CA CYS A 53 -5.87 14.33 -3.01
C CYS A 53 -7.11 14.00 -2.16
N ASP A 54 -7.47 12.72 -2.05
CA ASP A 54 -8.71 12.30 -1.40
C ASP A 54 -8.56 12.05 0.10
N ASP A 55 -7.47 11.39 0.50
CA ASP A 55 -7.21 10.96 1.88
C ASP A 55 -6.46 12.02 2.71
N HIS A 56 -5.49 12.71 2.11
CA HIS A 56 -4.58 13.58 2.85
C HIS A 56 -4.91 15.07 2.73
N ILE A 57 -5.02 15.56 1.49
CA ILE A 57 -5.42 16.94 1.22
C ILE A 57 -6.92 17.08 1.49
N GLY A 58 -7.71 16.05 1.17
CA GLY A 58 -9.13 15.97 1.45
C GLY A 58 -9.99 16.90 0.60
N ARG A 59 -11.29 16.58 0.56
CA ARG A 59 -12.32 17.37 -0.15
C ARG A 59 -13.14 18.23 0.82
N LYS A 60 -13.58 19.41 0.36
CA LYS A 60 -14.20 20.44 1.23
C LYS A 60 -15.48 19.91 1.86
N CYS A 61 -16.16 18.99 1.17
CA CYS A 61 -17.37 18.32 1.60
C CYS A 61 -17.13 17.19 2.62
N HIS A 62 -15.93 16.59 2.67
CA HIS A 62 -15.64 15.42 3.50
C HIS A 62 -14.97 15.76 4.84
N LYS A 63 -14.94 17.05 5.21
CA LYS A 63 -14.42 17.62 6.48
C LYS A 63 -12.97 17.27 6.84
N ASN A 64 -12.23 16.59 5.96
CA ASN A 64 -10.82 16.21 6.13
C ASN A 64 -9.85 17.11 5.33
N LEU A 65 -10.24 18.37 5.06
CA LEU A 65 -9.42 19.28 4.27
C LEU A 65 -8.17 19.72 5.05
N THR A 66 -7.01 19.30 4.57
CA THR A 66 -5.70 19.70 5.09
C THR A 66 -5.00 20.59 4.06
N LEU A 67 -4.73 21.84 4.43
CA LEU A 67 -3.98 22.79 3.58
C LEU A 67 -2.49 22.87 3.95
N ARG A 68 -2.01 21.92 4.76
CA ARG A 68 -0.62 21.78 5.18
C ARG A 68 -0.05 20.48 4.62
N CYS A 69 1.09 20.58 3.95
CA CYS A 69 1.82 19.44 3.45
C CYS A 69 2.47 18.72 4.63
N HIS A 70 2.44 17.40 4.60
CA HIS A 70 3.06 16.53 5.60
C HIS A 70 3.82 15.38 4.93
N TRP A 71 4.32 15.63 3.71
CA TRP A 71 5.14 14.66 2.99
C TRP A 71 6.56 14.65 3.56
N GLY A 72 6.97 13.54 4.17
CA GLY A 72 8.22 13.45 4.93
C GLY A 72 8.30 14.57 5.98
N ASP A 73 9.34 15.39 5.89
CA ASP A 73 9.56 16.55 6.77
C ASP A 73 9.01 17.87 6.21
N CYS A 74 8.31 17.84 5.06
CA CYS A 74 7.69 19.04 4.51
C CYS A 74 6.53 19.52 5.40
N GLN A 75 6.52 20.81 5.74
CA GLN A 75 5.48 21.46 6.56
C GLN A 75 4.85 22.69 5.88
N VAL A 76 4.98 22.79 4.56
CA VAL A 76 4.46 23.94 3.80
C VAL A 76 2.94 24.03 3.95
N SER A 77 2.45 25.17 4.41
CA SER A 77 1.01 25.48 4.48
C SER A 77 0.62 26.47 3.40
N THR A 78 -0.51 26.22 2.74
CA THR A 78 -1.07 27.10 1.71
C THR A 78 -2.51 27.51 2.07
N VAL A 79 -3.08 28.48 1.36
CA VAL A 79 -4.44 28.99 1.62
C VAL A 79 -5.51 28.42 0.68
N LYS A 80 -5.12 27.79 -0.43
CA LYS A 80 -6.04 27.18 -1.40
C LYS A 80 -5.66 25.73 -1.65
N ARG A 81 -6.67 24.88 -1.82
CA ARG A 81 -6.47 23.47 -2.17
C ARG A 81 -5.58 23.32 -3.41
N ASP A 82 -5.84 24.11 -4.45
CA ASP A 82 -5.14 23.97 -5.73
C ASP A 82 -3.63 24.15 -5.58
N HIS A 83 -3.19 25.00 -4.65
CA HIS A 83 -1.78 25.26 -4.39
C HIS A 83 -1.09 24.11 -3.66
N ILE A 84 -1.76 23.49 -2.68
CA ILE A 84 -1.18 22.30 -2.02
C ILE A 84 -1.20 21.09 -2.95
N THR A 85 -2.26 20.92 -3.73
CA THR A 85 -2.37 19.82 -4.70
C THR A 85 -1.28 19.90 -5.77
N SER A 86 -0.98 21.09 -6.30
CA SER A 86 0.16 21.26 -7.22
C SER A 86 1.51 21.11 -6.52
N HIS A 87 1.65 21.59 -5.27
CA HIS A 87 2.87 21.44 -4.47
C HIS A 87 3.24 19.97 -4.22
N VAL A 88 2.27 19.11 -3.95
CA VAL A 88 2.56 17.69 -3.67
C VAL A 88 3.09 16.95 -4.90
N ARG A 89 2.79 17.42 -6.13
CA ARG A 89 3.28 16.76 -7.36
C ARG A 89 4.79 16.90 -7.60
N VAL A 90 5.46 17.80 -6.89
CA VAL A 90 6.92 17.98 -7.02
C VAL A 90 7.71 17.20 -5.97
N HIS A 91 7.03 16.44 -5.12
CA HIS A 91 7.62 15.41 -4.24
C HIS A 91 7.51 14.05 -4.93
#